data_AF-A0A3M1ZQK1-F1
#
_entry.id   AF-A0A3M1ZQK1-F1
#
_cell.length_a   1.000
_cell.length_b   1.000
_cell.length_c   1.000
_cell.angle_alpha   90.00
_cell.angle_beta   90.00
_cell.angle_gamma   90.00
#
_symmetry.space_group_name_H-M   'P 1'
#
loop_
_entity.id
_entity.type
_entity.pdbx_description
1 polymer ?
#
loop_
_entity_poly.entity_id
_entity_poly.type
_entity_poly.pdbx_seq_one_letter_code
_entity_poly.pdbx_strand_id
1 'polypeptide(L)' 'TRGELRKKILEGVATIGKEDKNGPTPPFRMPGWHGRISREDLDAIVDYLFSLMPEGEEEDW' A
#
# COMPACT_ATOMS: atom_id res chain seq x y z
N THR A 1 -3.24 -9.48 0.26
CA THR A 1 -2.48 -10.27 1.26
C THR A 1 -1.32 -9.53 1.93
N ARG A 2 -0.84 -10.00 3.11
CA ARG A 2 0.30 -9.43 3.86
C ARG A 2 1.61 -9.36 3.05
N GLY A 3 1.89 -10.38 2.23
CA GLY A 3 3.10 -10.44 1.40
C GLY A 3 3.10 -9.39 0.29
N GLU A 4 1.97 -9.20 -0.37
CA GLU A 4 1.80 -8.18 -1.41
C GLU A 4 1.92 -6.77 -0.82
N LEU A 5 1.36 -6.54 0.37
CA LEU A 5 1.44 -5.25 1.05
C LEU A 5 2.91 -4.89 1.38
N ARG A 6 3.69 -5.85 1.89
CA ARG A 6 5.13 -5.67 2.12
C ARG A 6 5.86 -5.26 0.85
N LYS A 7 5.61 -5.98 -0.24
CA LYS A 7 6.22 -5.69 -1.54
C LYS A 7 5.85 -4.29 -2.02
N LYS A 8 4.56 -3.92 -1.93
CA LYS A 8 4.03 -2.62 -2.32
C LYS A 8 4.68 -1.48 -1.53
N ILE A 9 4.86 -1.62 -0.21
CA ILE A 9 5.55 -0.63 0.63
C ILE A 9 7.01 -0.45 0.22
N LEU A 10 7.73 -1.55 -0.04
CA LEU A 10 9.15 -1.51 -0.38
C LEU A 10 9.40 -0.94 -1.78
N GLU A 11 8.65 -1.40 -2.78
CA GLU A 11 8.81 -1.00 -4.18
C GLU A 11 8.13 0.34 -4.48
N GLY A 12 7.09 0.68 -3.72
CA GLY A 12 6.24 1.83 -3.98
C GLY A 12 5.21 1.55 -5.09
N VAL A 13 4.42 2.58 -5.41
CA VAL A 13 3.45 2.60 -6.50
C VAL A 13 3.69 3.86 -7.31
N ALA A 14 4.32 3.71 -8.47
CA ALA A 14 4.69 4.81 -9.35
C ALA A 14 3.48 5.40 -10.10
N THR A 15 2.50 4.58 -10.44
CA THR A 15 1.29 4.96 -11.17
C THR A 15 0.08 4.34 -10.52
N ILE A 16 -0.85 5.18 -10.06
CA ILE A 16 -2.17 4.76 -9.60
C ILE A 16 -3.12 4.88 -10.79
N GLY A 17 -3.89 3.83 -11.06
CA GLY A 17 -4.93 3.85 -12.09
C GLY A 17 -5.92 4.98 -11.82
N LYS A 18 -6.42 5.61 -12.89
CA LYS A 18 -7.50 6.59 -12.72
C LYS A 18 -8.78 5.84 -12.37
N GLU A 19 -9.49 6.33 -11.37
CA GLU A 19 -10.86 5.87 -11.08
C GLU A 19 -11.80 6.23 -12.25
N ASP A 20 -11.77 7.50 -12.69
CA ASP A 20 -12.38 7.93 -13.95
C ASP A 20 -11.33 8.02 -15.07
N LYS A 21 -11.54 7.27 -16.16
CA LYS A 21 -10.67 7.28 -17.34
C LYS A 21 -10.52 8.68 -17.96
N ASN A 22 -11.56 9.50 -17.88
CA ASN A 22 -11.58 10.87 -18.40
C ASN A 22 -11.09 11.92 -17.38
N GLY A 23 -10.94 11.51 -16.12
CA GLY A 23 -10.48 12.38 -15.04
C GLY A 23 -8.99 12.77 -15.15
N PRO A 24 -8.54 13.75 -14.37
CA PRO A 24 -7.12 14.09 -14.29
C PRO A 24 -6.32 12.89 -13.76
N THR A 25 -5.05 12.78 -14.18
CA THR A 25 -4.14 11.79 -13.60
C THR A 25 -3.93 12.10 -12.12
N PRO A 26 -4.18 11.15 -11.20
CA PRO A 26 -3.97 11.39 -9.78
C PRO A 26 -2.53 11.85 -9.51
N PRO A 27 -2.30 12.89 -8.70
CA PRO A 27 -0.96 13.33 -8.34
C PRO A 27 -0.30 12.38 -7.32
N PHE A 28 -1.05 11.39 -6.83
CA PHE A 28 -0.63 10.49 -5.78
C PHE A 28 0.33 9.44 -6.32
N ARG A 29 1.52 9.40 -5.73
CA ARG A 29 2.50 8.33 -5.91
C ARG A 29 2.94 7.86 -4.53
N MET A 30 3.09 6.55 -4.37
CA MET A 30 3.71 6.01 -3.17
C MET A 30 5.19 5.76 -3.48
N PRO A 31 6.14 6.50 -2.89
CA PRO A 31 7.55 6.21 -3.10
C PRO A 31 7.90 4.85 -2.49
N GLY A 32 8.89 4.16 -3.07
CA GLY A 32 9.44 2.96 -2.46
C GLY A 32 10.24 3.30 -1.20
N TRP A 33 10.08 2.47 -0.17
CA TRP A 33 10.76 2.63 1.12
C TRP A 33 11.95 1.69 1.31
N HIS A 34 12.35 0.94 0.27
CA HIS A 34 13.50 0.06 0.34
C HIS A 34 14.77 0.82 0.78
N GLY A 35 15.49 0.27 1.76
CA GLY A 35 16.68 0.88 2.34
C GLY A 35 16.43 2.11 3.23
N ARG A 36 15.16 2.51 3.45
CA ARG A 36 14.77 3.65 4.31
C ARG A 36 14.13 3.23 5.64
N ILE A 37 13.63 2.00 5.71
CA ILE A 37 12.99 1.44 6.90
C ILE A 37 13.62 0.09 7.24
N SER A 38 13.62 -0.27 8.52
CA SER A 38 14.07 -1.57 8.97
C SER A 38 13.03 -2.66 8.65
N ARG A 39 13.40 -3.93 8.87
CA ARG A 39 12.47 -5.05 8.70
C ARG A 39 11.41 -5.04 9.80
N GLU A 40 11.81 -4.69 11.01
CA GLU A 40 10.95 -4.56 12.17
C GLU A 40 9.90 -3.45 11.96
N ASP A 41 10.32 -2.31 11.41
CA ASP A 41 9.39 -1.22 11.05
C ASP A 41 8.39 -1.66 9.97
N LEU A 42 8.87 -2.37 8.94
CA LEU A 42 8.01 -2.89 7.88
C LEU A 42 6.95 -3.83 8.44
N ASP A 43 7.33 -4.70 9.37
CA ASP A 43 6.43 -5.66 10.01
C ASP A 43 5.37 -4.93 10.86
N ALA A 44 5.79 -3.96 11.67
CA ALA A 44 4.90 -3.14 12.49
C ALA A 44 3.91 -2.32 11.65
N ILE A 45 4.36 -1.74 10.53
CA ILE A 45 3.48 -1.01 9.60
C ILE A 45 2.43 -1.96 9.01
N VAL A 46 2.83 -3.15 8.58
CA VAL A 46 1.90 -4.14 8.01
C VAL A 46 0.89 -4.57 9.05
N ASP A 47 1.32 -4.84 10.29
CA ASP A 47 0.41 -5.21 11.38
C ASP A 47 -0.59 -4.09 11.68
N TYR A 48 -0.12 -2.85 11.73
CA TYR A 48 -0.99 -1.69 11.93
C TYR A 48 -2.01 -1.56 10.81
N LEU A 49 -1.60 -1.64 9.53
CA LEU A 49 -2.51 -1.53 8.39
C LEU A 49 -3.58 -2.64 8.38
N PHE A 50 -3.20 -3.86 8.75
CA PHE A 50 -4.16 -4.96 8.90
C PHE A 50 -5.12 -4.74 10.07
N SER A 51 -4.66 -4.12 11.16
CA SER A 51 -5.53 -3.79 12.30
C SER A 51 -6.57 -2.72 12.01
N LEU A 52 -6.36 -1.93 10.94
CA LEU A 52 -7.32 -0.91 10.50
C LEU A 52 -8.45 -1.48 9.63
N MET A 53 -8.36 -2.74 9.19
CA MET A 53 -9.42 -3.34 8.40
C MET A 53 -10.68 -3.50 9.26
N PRO A 54 -11.86 -3.03 8.81
CA PRO A 54 -13.10 -3.20 9.55
C PRO A 54 -13.40 -4.69 9.79
N GLU A 55 -13.87 -5.03 10.99
CA GLU A 55 -14.33 -6.40 11.25
C GLU A 55 -15.53 -6.72 10.36
N GLY A 56 -15.33 -7.61 9.37
CA GLY A 56 -16.40 -8.10 8.49
C GLY A 56 -16.38 -7.61 7.05
N GLU A 57 -15.41 -6.79 6.62
CA GLU A 57 -15.17 -6.51 5.20
C GLU A 57 -14.32 -7.63 4.58
N GLU A 58 -14.87 -8.33 3.57
CA GLU A 58 -14.12 -9.27 2.75
C GLU A 58 -13.14 -8.52 1.83
N GLU A 59 -11.97 -9.12 1.58
CA GLU A 59 -10.92 -8.63 0.70
C GLU A 59 -11.45 -8.48 -0.76
N ASP A 60 -12.11 -7.37 -1.07
CA ASP A 60 -12.43 -6.95 -2.45
C ASP A 60 -11.18 -6.24 -3.03
N TRP A 61 -10.15 -7.02 -3.37
CA TRP A 61 -8.91 -6.54 -4.01
C TRP A 61 -8.83 -6.92 -5.49
#